data_AF-A0A3P7PQA8-F1
#
_entry.id   AF-A0A3P7PQA8-F1
#
_cell.length_a   1.000
_cell.length_b   1.000
_cell.length_c   1.000
_cell.angle_alpha   90.00
_cell.angle_beta   90.00
_cell.angle_gamma   90.00
#
_symmetry.space_group_name_H-M   'P 1'
#
loop_
_entity.id
_entity.type
_entity.pdbx_description
1 polymer ?
#
loop_
_entity_poly.entity_id
_entity_poly.type
_entity_poly.pdbx_seq_one_letter_code
_entity_poly.pdbx_strand_id
1 'polypeptide(L)'
;MMAFRLLSTVHPPGGNEDVFLAINKNKTRVPDDKANCLVFLSAMTNVTEYKLDPVYDYDWIVAVKLAGGDFSGLVDKKRGTVVEVSEPFYDEENKNANIIYNAIRKGFQS
;
A
#
# COMPACT_ATOMS: atom_id res chain seq x y z
N MET A 1 -6.20 -16.03 -10.15
CA MET A 1 -6.99 -15.66 -8.96
C MET A 1 -6.12 -14.75 -8.12
N MET A 2 -6.48 -13.47 -7.95
CA MET A 2 -5.71 -12.54 -7.09
C MET A 2 -6.20 -12.70 -5.65
N ALA A 3 -5.31 -13.14 -4.76
CA ALA A 3 -5.56 -13.12 -3.32
C ALA A 3 -5.00 -11.82 -2.74
N PHE A 4 -5.81 -11.10 -1.97
CA PHE A 4 -5.42 -9.89 -1.26
C PHE A 4 -5.45 -10.16 0.24
N ARG A 5 -4.40 -9.78 0.96
CA ARG A 5 -4.40 -9.77 2.42
C ARG A 5 -4.19 -8.34 2.90
N LEU A 6 -5.13 -7.84 3.69
CA LEU A 6 -5.02 -6.52 4.30
C LEU A 6 -4.04 -6.59 5.47
N LEU A 7 -2.93 -5.86 5.36
CA LEU A 7 -2.05 -5.57 6.49
C LEU A 7 -2.45 -4.20 7.03
N SER A 8 -3.34 -4.16 8.02
CA SER A 8 -3.69 -2.90 8.68
C SER A 8 -2.85 -2.69 9.93
N THR A 9 -2.02 -1.65 9.95
CA THR A 9 -1.45 -1.10 11.19
C THR A 9 -2.03 0.29 11.40
N VAL A 10 -3.04 0.39 12.25
CA VAL A 10 -3.58 1.68 12.69
C VAL A 10 -2.74 2.11 13.89
N HIS A 11 -1.80 3.04 13.66
CA HIS A 11 -0.93 3.65 14.68
C HIS A 11 -0.08 2.66 15.52
N PRO A 12 1.06 2.17 15.00
CA PRO A 12 2.01 1.48 15.85
C PRO A 12 2.70 2.47 16.82
N PRO A 13 3.10 2.01 18.02
CA PRO A 13 3.62 2.88 19.08
C PRO A 13 4.89 3.68 18.71
N GLY A 14 5.67 3.25 17.70
CA GLY A 14 6.84 3.97 17.17
C GLY A 14 6.59 4.77 15.88
N GLY A 15 5.33 5.03 15.50
CA GLY A 15 5.00 5.89 14.36
C GLY A 15 5.31 5.26 12.99
N ASN A 16 5.72 6.06 12.01
CA ASN A 16 5.86 5.61 10.62
C ASN A 16 6.93 4.52 10.45
N GLU A 17 8.05 4.63 11.16
CA GLU A 17 9.15 3.67 11.12
C GLU A 17 8.67 2.25 11.45
N ASP A 18 7.84 2.11 12.49
CA ASP A 18 7.28 0.82 12.90
C ASP A 18 6.33 0.23 11.85
N VAL A 19 5.60 1.06 11.08
CA VAL A 19 4.75 0.59 9.98
C VAL A 19 5.62 -0.05 8.89
N PHE A 20 6.66 0.64 8.47
CA PHE A 20 7.59 0.13 7.45
C PHE A 20 8.37 -1.08 7.96
N LEU A 21 8.79 -1.05 9.22
CA LEU A 21 9.42 -2.18 9.88
C LEU A 21 8.49 -3.40 9.90
N ALA A 22 7.22 -3.20 10.25
CA ALA A 22 6.22 -4.24 10.23
C ALA A 22 6.05 -4.77 8.81
N ILE A 23 5.78 -3.95 7.80
CA ILE A 23 5.60 -4.41 6.41
C ILE A 23 6.83 -5.17 5.91
N ASN A 24 8.02 -4.63 6.15
CA ASN A 24 9.26 -5.19 5.65
C ASN A 24 9.64 -6.47 6.40
N LYS A 25 9.38 -6.56 7.71
CA LYS A 25 9.75 -7.72 8.55
C LYS A 25 8.60 -8.67 8.86
N ASN A 26 7.36 -8.40 8.42
CA ASN A 26 6.21 -9.20 8.82
C ASN A 26 6.41 -10.63 8.35
N LYS A 27 6.62 -11.56 9.28
CA LYS A 27 6.70 -13.01 9.01
C LYS A 27 5.39 -13.74 9.30
N THR A 28 4.33 -13.05 9.72
CA THR A 28 3.04 -13.65 10.17
C THR A 28 2.16 -14.18 9.02
N ARG A 29 2.79 -14.57 7.92
CA ARG A 29 2.12 -15.27 6.83
C ARG A 29 2.02 -16.74 7.20
N VAL A 30 0.81 -17.27 7.10
CA VAL A 30 0.59 -18.72 7.06
C VAL A 30 1.15 -19.20 5.71
N PRO A 31 2.01 -20.23 5.66
CA PRO A 31 2.71 -20.66 4.44
C PRO A 31 1.82 -20.94 3.22
N ASP A 32 0.53 -21.24 3.43
CA ASP A 32 -0.39 -21.65 2.38
C ASP A 32 -1.15 -20.50 1.70
N ASP A 33 -1.10 -19.27 2.24
CA ASP A 33 -1.76 -18.10 1.65
C ASP A 33 -0.78 -17.22 0.87
N LYS A 34 -0.45 -17.66 -0.34
CA LYS A 34 0.32 -16.90 -1.34
C LYS A 34 -0.51 -15.74 -1.91
N ALA A 35 -0.64 -14.64 -1.17
CA ALA A 35 -1.06 -13.38 -1.77
C ALA A 35 0.06 -12.88 -2.71
N ASN A 36 -0.25 -12.72 -3.98
CA ASN A 36 0.74 -12.33 -4.98
C ASN A 36 1.03 -10.82 -4.96
N CYS A 37 0.16 -10.03 -4.33
CA CYS A 37 0.23 -8.58 -4.37
C CYS A 37 0.24 -7.95 -2.98
N LEU A 38 0.95 -6.83 -2.85
CA LEU A 38 0.92 -5.95 -1.69
C LEU A 38 0.23 -4.64 -2.08
N VAL A 39 -0.72 -4.19 -1.27
CA VAL A 39 -1.31 -2.86 -1.39
C VAL A 39 -0.95 -2.06 -0.14
N PHE A 40 -0.28 -0.93 -0.32
CA PHE A 40 0.05 0.00 0.76
C PHE A 40 -0.78 1.26 0.60
N LEU A 41 -1.69 1.54 1.53
CA LEU A 41 -2.50 2.75 1.51
C LEU A 41 -1.98 3.74 2.54
N SER A 42 -1.71 4.98 2.13
CA SER A 42 -1.16 5.98 3.03
C SER A 42 -1.64 7.39 2.73
N ALA A 43 -1.96 8.13 3.78
CA ALA A 43 -2.21 9.57 3.76
C ALA A 43 -0.98 10.38 4.24
N MET A 44 0.19 9.75 4.35
CA MET A 44 1.43 10.44 4.70
C MET A 44 1.84 11.40 3.59
N THR A 45 2.32 12.58 3.96
CA THR A 45 2.71 13.63 2.99
C THR A 45 4.18 13.57 2.59
N ASN A 46 5.02 12.88 3.36
CA ASN A 46 6.43 12.69 3.06
C ASN A 46 6.85 11.25 3.39
N VAL A 47 7.22 10.49 2.37
CA VAL A 47 7.68 9.10 2.52
C VAL A 47 8.98 8.84 1.76
N THR A 48 9.68 9.89 1.31
CA THR A 48 10.89 9.75 0.48
C THR A 48 12.06 9.08 1.20
N GLU A 49 12.03 9.06 2.54
CA GLU A 49 13.02 8.38 3.39
C GLU A 49 12.72 6.89 3.60
N TYR A 50 11.54 6.42 3.18
CA TYR A 50 11.10 5.03 3.35
C TYR A 50 11.02 4.31 2.01
N LYS A 51 11.30 3.01 2.06
CA LYS A 51 11.15 2.11 0.91
C LYS A 51 10.37 0.87 1.35
N LEU A 52 9.39 0.50 0.52
CA LEU A 52 8.71 -0.77 0.62
C LEU A 52 9.62 -1.84 0.02
N ASP A 53 10.19 -2.65 0.90
CA ASP A 53 11.00 -3.81 0.56
C ASP A 53 10.58 -5.00 1.44
N PRO A 54 9.38 -5.55 1.18
CA PRO A 54 8.88 -6.68 1.93
C PRO A 54 9.81 -7.89 1.81
N VAL A 55 10.08 -8.55 2.93
CA VAL A 55 10.84 -9.82 2.96
C VAL A 55 10.14 -10.90 2.12
N TYR A 56 8.82 -10.82 1.95
CA TYR A 56 8.09 -11.66 1.02
C TYR A 56 8.18 -11.14 -0.41
N ASP A 57 8.41 -12.06 -1.33
CA ASP A 57 8.40 -11.74 -2.75
C ASP A 57 6.96 -11.64 -3.24
N TYR A 58 6.45 -10.41 -3.25
CA TYR A 58 5.21 -10.08 -3.94
C TYR A 58 5.52 -9.83 -5.40
N ASP A 59 4.70 -10.38 -6.29
CA ASP A 59 4.79 -10.18 -7.75
C ASP A 59 4.61 -8.69 -8.09
N TRP A 60 3.77 -7.97 -7.33
CA TRP A 60 3.48 -6.57 -7.56
C TRP A 60 3.11 -5.81 -6.29
N ILE A 61 3.59 -4.57 -6.18
CA ILE A 61 3.29 -3.65 -5.09
C ILE A 61 2.53 -2.44 -5.65
N VAL A 62 1.37 -2.13 -5.06
CA VAL A 62 0.62 -0.91 -5.35
C VAL A 62 0.63 -0.01 -4.13
N ALA A 63 1.29 1.13 -4.22
CA ALA A 63 1.21 2.17 -3.21
C ALA A 63 0.12 3.18 -3.60
N VAL A 64 -0.88 3.31 -2.74
CA VAL A 64 -2.02 4.23 -2.89
C VAL A 64 -1.79 5.44 -2.00
N LYS A 65 -1.63 6.59 -2.65
CA LYS A 65 -1.49 7.90 -2.03
C LYS A 65 -2.89 8.50 -1.84
N LEU A 66 -3.31 8.65 -0.58
CA LEU A 66 -4.63 9.20 -0.20
C LEU A 66 -4.60 10.72 0.06
N ALA A 67 -3.40 11.29 0.24
CA ALA A 67 -3.19 12.72 0.45
C ALA A 67 -1.96 13.17 -0.34
N GLY A 68 -1.89 14.46 -0.69
CA GLY A 68 -0.74 15.07 -1.37
C GLY A 68 0.60 14.70 -0.71
N GLY A 69 1.70 14.67 -1.46
CA GLY A 69 3.00 14.18 -0.97
C GLY A 69 3.86 13.50 -2.03
N ASP A 70 5.14 13.32 -1.71
CA ASP A 70 6.10 12.68 -2.61
C ASP A 70 6.32 11.21 -2.22
N PHE A 71 5.97 10.30 -3.14
CA PHE A 71 6.12 8.86 -3.04
C PHE A 71 7.17 8.35 -4.04
N SER A 72 7.89 9.26 -4.69
CA SER A 72 8.99 8.91 -5.57
C SER A 72 10.07 8.19 -4.76
N GLY A 73 10.36 6.94 -5.14
CA GLY A 73 11.31 6.09 -4.41
C GLY A 73 10.71 5.12 -3.40
N LEU A 74 9.42 5.25 -3.05
CA LEU A 74 8.77 4.33 -2.12
C LEU A 74 8.72 2.89 -2.64
N VAL A 75 8.46 2.75 -3.95
CA VAL A 75 8.33 1.47 -4.65
C VAL A 75 9.34 1.41 -5.78
N ASP A 76 10.01 0.27 -5.94
CA ASP A 76 10.84 0.00 -7.12
C ASP A 76 9.92 -0.11 -8.36
N LYS A 77 10.17 0.72 -9.37
CA LYS A 77 9.39 0.77 -10.62
C LYS A 77 9.32 -0.57 -11.37
N LYS A 78 10.24 -1.50 -11.10
CA LYS A 78 10.22 -2.86 -11.67
C LYS A 78 9.30 -3.82 -10.93
N ARG A 79 8.92 -3.50 -9.68
CA ARG A 79 8.15 -4.37 -8.78
C ARG A 79 6.83 -3.73 -8.32
N GLY A 80 6.45 -2.60 -8.88
CA GLY A 80 5.23 -1.93 -8.48
C GLY A 80 5.06 -0.52 -9.01
N THR A 81 3.99 0.10 -8.54
CA THR A 81 3.57 1.44 -8.96
C THR A 81 3.00 2.24 -7.81
N VAL A 82 2.96 3.55 -7.99
CA VAL A 82 2.32 4.50 -7.10
C VAL A 82 1.11 5.08 -7.82
N VAL A 83 -0.05 5.01 -7.18
CA VAL A 83 -1.30 5.60 -7.66
C VAL A 83 -1.79 6.65 -6.68
N GLU A 84 -2.24 7.78 -7.20
CA GLU A 84 -2.82 8.86 -6.41
C GLU A 84 -4.34 8.81 -6.49
N VAL A 85 -4.97 8.90 -5.33
CA VAL A 85 -6.40 9.15 -5.21
C VAL A 85 -6.62 10.64 -5.30
N SER A 86 -7.02 11.11 -6.49
CA SER A 86 -7.26 12.53 -6.76
C SER A 86 -8.67 13.01 -6.39
N GLU A 87 -9.58 12.08 -6.09
CA GLU A 87 -10.96 12.40 -5.73
C GLU A 87 -11.09 12.68 -4.23
N PRO A 88 -11.88 13.69 -3.82
CA PRO A 88 -12.13 13.97 -2.41
C PRO A 88 -12.92 12.82 -1.78
N PHE A 89 -12.64 12.55 -0.51
CA PHE A 89 -13.46 11.65 0.29
C PHE A 89 -14.76 12.36 0.71
N TYR A 90 -15.88 11.67 0.56
CA TYR A 90 -17.23 12.13 0.91
C TYR A 90 -17.67 11.46 2.23
N ASP A 91 -18.70 11.97 2.90
CA ASP A 91 -19.30 11.28 4.07
C ASP A 91 -20.10 10.02 3.69
N GLU A 92 -19.98 9.56 2.44
CA GLU A 92 -20.57 8.34 1.91
C GLU A 92 -19.51 7.24 1.84
N GLU A 93 -19.52 6.31 2.81
CA GLU A 93 -18.56 5.21 2.92
C GLU A 93 -18.41 4.41 1.61
N ASN A 94 -19.54 4.07 0.98
CA ASN A 94 -19.56 3.32 -0.30
C ASN A 94 -18.84 4.06 -1.43
N LYS A 95 -18.92 5.40 -1.45
CA LYS A 95 -18.28 6.22 -2.47
C LYS A 95 -16.77 6.26 -2.25
N ASN A 96 -16.33 6.42 -1.00
CA ASN A 96 -14.93 6.39 -0.63
C ASN A 96 -14.27 5.04 -0.95
N ALA A 97 -14.95 3.93 -0.63
CA ALA A 97 -14.46 2.60 -0.95
C ALA A 97 -14.28 2.41 -2.46
N ASN A 98 -15.23 2.88 -3.28
CA ASN A 98 -15.15 2.80 -4.73
C ASN A 98 -13.99 3.61 -5.31
N ILE A 99 -13.74 4.80 -4.79
CA ILE A 99 -12.62 5.66 -5.19
C ILE A 99 -11.29 4.92 -4.96
N ILE A 100 -11.09 4.37 -3.75
CA ILE A 100 -9.89 3.62 -3.39
C ILE A 100 -9.76 2.36 -4.25
N TYR A 101 -10.85 1.61 -4.42
CA TYR A 101 -10.88 0.42 -5.26
C TYR A 101 -10.44 0.70 -6.70
N ASN A 102 -10.95 1.78 -7.30
CA ASN A 102 -10.60 2.16 -8.66
C ASN A 102 -9.12 2.54 -8.80
N ALA A 103 -8.56 3.25 -7.82
CA ALA A 103 -7.14 3.57 -7.79
C ALA A 103 -6.27 2.31 -7.72
N ILE A 104 -6.61 1.38 -6.81
CA ILE A 104 -5.91 0.09 -6.68
C ILE A 104 -5.97 -0.69 -8.00
N ARG A 105 -7.16 -0.79 -8.61
CA ARG A 105 -7.36 -1.51 -9.87
C ARG A 105 -6.50 -0.94 -11.00
N LYS A 106 -6.40 0.39 -11.10
CA LYS A 106 -5.53 1.07 -12.06
C LYS A 106 -4.05 0.73 -11.83
N GLY A 107 -3.63 0.63 -10.57
CA GLY A 107 -2.25 0.27 -10.21
C GLY A 107 -1.83 -1.14 -10.63
N PHE A 108 -2.78 -2.08 -10.75
CA PHE A 108 -2.52 -3.43 -11.27
C PHE A 108 -2.56 -3.54 -12.80
N GLN A 109 -2.95 -2.47 -13.50
CA GLN A 109 -3.02 -2.42 -14.97
C GLN A 109 -1.88 -1.59 -15.59
N SER A 110 -1.02 -1.01 -14.75
CA SER A 110 0.09 -0.12 -15.13
C SER A 110 1.34 -0.94 -15.44
#